data_AF-A0A8T4T4Y3-F1
#
_entry.id   AF-A0A8T4T4Y3-F1
#
_cell.length_a   1.000
_cell.length_b   1.000
_cell.length_c   1.000
_cell.angle_alpha   90.00
_cell.angle_beta   90.00
_cell.angle_gamma   90.00
#
_symmetry.space_group_name_H-M   'P 1'
#
loop_
_entity.id
_entity.type
_entity.pdbx_description
1 polymer ?
#
loop_
_entity_poly.entity_id
_entity_poly.type
_entity_poly.pdbx_seq_one_letter_code
_entity_poly.pdbx_strand_id
1 'polypeptide(L)'
;MINRKGQSALEFLMTYGWTILAALVSLAAFWQFGIIGDNTLSLITGSAVCVLPPGGPICKEYSVSQAGVSLILANALPETITDVFVSIQSLEPGVICTSSDPENLPSIESDASKPFFVPCDGLSNKQRFKGNLKVSYKIAGKVLTHEDQGTIISGDITEQVYCVDGDGDGYGYPGSALCTNGAETDCNDGSAAAHPNNDPEDNCELCIDELDNDCENGADELDPNCDGKCVGNPLCIPDGDWDDDTIDGVLCGGDDCQDNDDSIHPPASFETTDEQCIDTIDNDCDSLIDNDDDSCPAHGGGTCNDEDNDGYGDPGLQICPNGKETDCNNLVTECGFYCFPNRPLGEICEDQWDNDCNEQTDESPCDCIDGCDIDNDGSCKENCEIGYTHPWPGEDCNDGDPNINWYTPEVCGDKIDNNCNEIIDENCKQGPCDPGCDADNDTYCSTECVDGNDCDDNDRLINPGVEGEQGQTMCTDLKDNDCNDLIDCNDDCCIGQGSSPIFSPLFKIACVEPYGYCGG
;
A
#
# COMPACT_ATOMS: atom_id res chain seq x y z
N MET A 1 -73.45 -78.92 -35.80
CA MET A 1 -72.82 -78.07 -36.83
C MET A 1 -71.36 -77.93 -36.49
N ILE A 2 -70.50 -78.71 -37.13
CA ILE A 2 -69.04 -78.67 -36.91
C ILE A 2 -68.52 -77.44 -37.67
N ASN A 3 -67.98 -76.47 -36.93
CA ASN A 3 -67.52 -75.19 -37.44
C ASN A 3 -66.45 -75.38 -38.54
N ARG A 4 -66.83 -75.13 -39.79
CA ARG A 4 -65.97 -75.23 -40.99
C ARG A 4 -64.86 -74.17 -41.07
N LYS A 5 -64.66 -73.36 -40.02
CA LYS A 5 -63.69 -72.26 -40.03
C LYS A 5 -62.23 -72.73 -39.98
N GLY A 6 -61.97 -73.97 -39.53
CA GLY A 6 -60.60 -74.50 -39.43
C GLY A 6 -60.00 -75.03 -40.74
N GLN A 7 -60.82 -75.44 -41.72
CA GLN A 7 -60.30 -76.04 -42.96
C GLN A 7 -59.69 -75.01 -43.92
N SER A 8 -60.29 -73.81 -44.02
CA SER A 8 -59.77 -72.76 -44.90
C SER A 8 -58.42 -72.19 -44.44
N ALA A 9 -58.17 -72.16 -43.13
CA ALA A 9 -56.88 -71.70 -42.60
C ALA A 9 -55.73 -72.65 -42.98
N LEU A 10 -56.01 -73.94 -43.10
CA LEU A 10 -54.99 -74.97 -43.37
C LEU A 10 -54.58 -74.97 -44.86
N GLU A 11 -55.51 -74.75 -45.79
CA GLU A 11 -55.18 -74.56 -47.21
C GLU A 11 -54.37 -73.29 -47.46
N PHE A 12 -54.68 -72.21 -46.74
CA PHE A 12 -53.95 -70.94 -46.88
C PHE A 12 -52.49 -71.09 -46.42
N LEU A 13 -52.27 -71.76 -45.29
CA LEU A 13 -50.94 -71.99 -44.75
C LEU A 13 -50.11 -72.91 -45.64
N MET A 14 -50.72 -73.90 -46.30
CA MET A 14 -49.99 -74.78 -47.22
C MET A 14 -49.64 -74.09 -48.55
N THR A 15 -50.47 -73.18 -49.04
CA THR A 15 -50.27 -72.50 -50.34
C THR A 15 -49.30 -71.32 -50.23
N TYR A 16 -49.41 -70.54 -49.16
CA TYR A 16 -48.63 -69.30 -48.94
C TYR A 16 -47.58 -69.42 -47.85
N GLY A 17 -47.51 -70.54 -47.12
CA GLY A 17 -46.57 -70.72 -46.01
C GLY A 17 -45.12 -70.59 -46.44
N TRP A 18 -44.77 -71.14 -47.61
CA TRP A 18 -43.41 -70.98 -48.16
C TRP A 18 -43.11 -69.53 -48.55
N THR A 19 -44.11 -68.78 -49.03
CA THR A 19 -43.94 -67.39 -49.44
C THR A 19 -43.72 -66.49 -48.24
N ILE A 20 -44.49 -66.71 -47.16
CA ILE A 20 -44.32 -66.02 -45.88
C ILE A 20 -42.95 -66.37 -45.27
N LEU A 21 -42.54 -67.64 -45.31
CA LEU A 21 -41.24 -68.06 -44.81
C LEU A 21 -40.10 -67.42 -45.62
N ALA A 22 -40.18 -67.39 -46.95
CA ALA A 22 -39.19 -66.74 -47.79
C ALA A 22 -39.10 -65.23 -47.51
N ALA A 23 -40.25 -64.56 -47.28
CA ALA A 23 -40.28 -63.15 -46.91
C ALA A 23 -39.62 -62.90 -45.54
N LEU A 24 -39.91 -63.74 -44.54
CA LEU A 24 -39.30 -63.65 -43.21
C LEU A 24 -37.78 -63.90 -43.24
N VAL A 25 -37.33 -64.89 -44.02
CA VAL A 25 -35.88 -65.16 -44.19
C VAL A 25 -35.19 -64.02 -44.91
N SER A 26 -35.84 -63.40 -45.89
CA SER A 26 -35.30 -62.23 -46.60
C SER A 26 -35.19 -61.02 -45.67
N LEU A 27 -36.20 -60.78 -44.84
CA LEU A 27 -36.17 -59.73 -43.80
C LEU A 27 -35.06 -60.00 -42.78
N ALA A 28 -34.89 -61.24 -42.32
CA ALA A 28 -33.81 -61.62 -41.42
C ALA A 28 -32.43 -61.44 -42.05
N ALA A 29 -32.28 -61.76 -43.35
CA ALA A 29 -31.04 -61.51 -44.08
C ALA A 29 -30.76 -60.02 -44.21
N PHE A 30 -31.74 -59.18 -44.54
CA PHE A 30 -31.57 -57.73 -44.59
C PHE A 30 -31.22 -57.11 -43.24
N TRP A 31 -31.73 -57.68 -42.14
CA TRP A 31 -31.34 -57.31 -40.78
C TRP A 31 -29.88 -57.72 -40.49
N GLN A 32 -29.50 -58.96 -40.80
CA GLN A 32 -28.13 -59.47 -40.59
C GLN A 32 -27.07 -58.75 -41.44
N PHE A 33 -27.42 -58.31 -42.65
CA PHE A 33 -26.52 -57.58 -43.55
C PHE A 33 -26.57 -56.05 -43.34
N GLY A 34 -27.30 -55.56 -42.33
CA GLY A 34 -27.35 -54.14 -42.02
C GLY A 34 -28.03 -53.26 -43.08
N ILE A 35 -28.70 -53.85 -44.07
CA ILE A 35 -29.47 -53.11 -45.09
C ILE A 35 -30.72 -52.49 -44.45
N ILE A 36 -31.31 -53.17 -43.46
CA ILE A 36 -32.30 -52.62 -42.52
C ILE A 36 -31.64 -52.45 -41.14
N GLY A 37 -30.32 -52.23 -41.12
CA GLY A 37 -29.57 -51.92 -39.91
C GLY A 37 -29.91 -50.52 -39.43
N ASP A 38 -29.59 -50.26 -38.17
CA ASP A 38 -30.04 -49.19 -37.27
C ASP A 38 -30.13 -47.77 -37.87
N ASN A 39 -29.46 -47.53 -38.99
CA ASN A 39 -29.45 -46.27 -39.73
C ASN A 39 -30.73 -46.03 -40.59
N THR A 40 -31.43 -47.07 -41.03
CA THR A 40 -32.61 -46.91 -41.92
C THR A 40 -33.92 -46.67 -41.19
N LEU A 41 -34.08 -47.18 -39.97
CA LEU A 41 -35.21 -46.84 -39.11
C LEU A 41 -35.02 -45.46 -38.46
N SER A 42 -33.79 -45.07 -38.12
CA SER A 42 -33.44 -43.73 -37.62
C SER A 42 -33.89 -42.61 -38.58
N LEU A 43 -33.73 -42.82 -39.89
CA LEU A 43 -34.17 -41.89 -40.94
C LEU A 43 -35.69 -41.65 -40.98
N ILE A 44 -36.48 -42.60 -40.49
CA ILE A 44 -37.96 -42.53 -40.49
C ILE A 44 -38.49 -42.08 -39.12
N THR A 45 -37.79 -42.40 -38.03
CA THR A 45 -38.22 -42.05 -36.66
C THR A 45 -37.61 -40.77 -36.11
N GLY A 46 -36.66 -40.14 -36.80
CA GLY A 46 -35.95 -38.96 -36.29
C GLY A 46 -35.07 -39.30 -35.08
N SER A 47 -34.70 -40.58 -34.94
CA SER A 47 -33.91 -41.03 -33.81
C SER A 47 -32.46 -40.60 -34.00
N ALA A 48 -31.97 -39.87 -33.01
CA ALA A 48 -30.58 -39.55 -32.83
C ALA A 48 -29.71 -40.83 -32.93
N VAL A 49 -28.79 -40.89 -33.91
CA VAL A 49 -27.76 -41.91 -34.05
C VAL A 49 -26.35 -41.31 -34.10
N CYS A 50 -25.43 -41.88 -33.30
CA CYS A 50 -23.98 -41.70 -33.41
C CYS A 50 -23.33 -43.08 -33.54
N VAL A 51 -22.67 -43.37 -34.67
CA VAL A 51 -22.03 -44.69 -34.91
C VAL A 51 -20.57 -44.51 -35.24
N LEU A 52 -19.71 -45.24 -34.54
CA LEU A 52 -18.31 -45.47 -34.86
C LEU A 52 -18.08 -46.96 -35.18
N PRO A 53 -17.05 -47.31 -35.98
CA PRO A 53 -16.74 -48.69 -36.30
C PRO A 53 -16.33 -49.48 -35.05
N PRO A 54 -16.62 -50.79 -34.98
CA PRO A 54 -16.17 -51.63 -33.89
C PRO A 54 -14.65 -51.83 -33.94
N GLY A 55 -13.98 -51.76 -32.79
CA GLY A 55 -12.53 -51.98 -32.68
C GLY A 55 -11.73 -50.75 -32.26
N GLY A 56 -12.39 -49.65 -31.90
CA GLY A 56 -11.79 -48.44 -31.34
C GLY A 56 -12.71 -47.76 -30.32
N PRO A 57 -12.61 -46.42 -30.16
CA PRO A 57 -13.51 -45.64 -29.32
C PRO A 57 -14.97 -45.81 -29.76
N ILE A 58 -15.87 -45.94 -28.80
CA ILE A 58 -17.31 -46.02 -29.05
C ILE A 58 -17.98 -44.71 -28.66
N CYS A 59 -18.90 -44.24 -29.49
CA CYS A 59 -19.75 -43.10 -29.17
C CYS A 59 -20.84 -43.56 -28.21
N LYS A 60 -20.76 -43.16 -26.95
CA LYS A 60 -21.68 -43.59 -25.89
C LYS A 60 -22.94 -42.74 -25.89
N GLU A 61 -22.76 -41.43 -25.87
CA GLU A 61 -23.82 -40.43 -25.86
C GLU A 61 -23.39 -39.21 -26.69
N TYR A 62 -24.36 -38.46 -27.17
CA TYR A 62 -24.09 -37.20 -27.87
C TYR A 62 -25.34 -36.31 -27.87
N SER A 63 -25.13 -35.02 -28.03
CA SER A 63 -26.14 -33.99 -28.20
C SER A 63 -25.70 -32.97 -29.26
N VAL A 64 -26.66 -32.29 -29.88
CA VAL A 64 -26.38 -31.22 -30.83
C VAL A 64 -27.18 -30.00 -30.41
N SER A 65 -26.48 -28.90 -30.12
CA SER A 65 -27.03 -27.61 -29.74
C SER A 65 -26.84 -26.59 -30.87
N GLN A 66 -27.15 -25.32 -30.64
CA GLN A 66 -26.79 -24.25 -31.59
C GLN A 66 -25.30 -23.90 -31.55
N ALA A 67 -24.62 -24.18 -30.44
CA ALA A 67 -23.20 -23.91 -30.26
C ALA A 67 -22.32 -24.98 -30.93
N GLY A 68 -22.78 -26.23 -30.98
CA GLY A 68 -21.98 -27.31 -31.54
C GLY A 68 -22.51 -28.71 -31.26
N VAL A 69 -21.61 -29.68 -31.34
CA VAL A 69 -21.87 -31.09 -31.07
C VAL A 69 -21.08 -31.51 -29.84
N SER A 70 -21.77 -31.90 -28.77
CA SER A 70 -21.16 -32.53 -27.60
C SER A 70 -21.27 -34.05 -27.73
N LEU A 71 -20.19 -34.77 -27.47
CA LEU A 71 -20.11 -36.22 -27.61
C LEU A 71 -19.29 -36.85 -26.49
N ILE A 72 -19.74 -37.99 -25.98
CA ILE A 72 -19.02 -38.76 -24.96
C ILE A 72 -18.46 -40.00 -25.64
N LEU A 73 -17.13 -40.05 -25.76
CA LEU A 73 -16.43 -41.24 -26.26
C LEU A 73 -16.03 -42.13 -25.09
N ALA A 74 -16.25 -43.43 -25.23
CA ALA A 74 -15.73 -44.43 -24.31
C ALA A 74 -14.65 -45.28 -24.99
N ASN A 75 -13.56 -45.53 -24.30
CA ASN A 75 -12.50 -46.41 -24.79
C ASN A 75 -12.88 -47.87 -24.55
N ALA A 76 -13.18 -48.61 -25.63
CA ALA A 76 -13.49 -50.04 -25.57
C ALA A 76 -12.26 -50.94 -25.79
N LEU A 77 -11.06 -50.36 -25.88
CA LEU A 77 -9.81 -51.10 -25.99
C LEU A 77 -9.25 -51.41 -24.59
N PRO A 78 -8.53 -52.54 -24.42
CA PRO A 78 -7.91 -52.90 -23.15
C PRO A 78 -6.69 -52.03 -22.78
N GLU A 79 -6.27 -51.14 -23.68
CA GLU A 79 -5.10 -50.25 -23.53
C GLU A 79 -5.58 -48.79 -23.54
N THR A 80 -4.95 -47.92 -22.76
CA THR A 80 -5.20 -46.47 -22.78
C THR A 80 -4.96 -45.91 -24.17
N ILE A 81 -5.87 -45.08 -24.65
CA ILE A 81 -5.68 -44.30 -25.88
C ILE A 81 -5.24 -42.89 -25.52
N THR A 82 -4.27 -42.36 -26.27
CA THR A 82 -3.71 -41.02 -26.12
C THR A 82 -3.87 -40.25 -27.42
N ASP A 83 -3.63 -38.94 -27.40
CA ASP A 83 -3.71 -38.07 -28.58
C ASP A 83 -5.08 -38.14 -29.27
N VAL A 84 -6.18 -38.18 -28.49
CA VAL A 84 -7.53 -38.34 -29.05
C VAL A 84 -8.02 -37.04 -29.66
N PHE A 85 -8.14 -37.01 -30.98
CA PHE A 85 -8.57 -35.86 -31.76
C PHE A 85 -9.89 -36.14 -32.47
N VAL A 86 -10.88 -35.25 -32.32
CA VAL A 86 -12.22 -35.40 -32.89
C VAL A 86 -12.49 -34.30 -33.92
N SER A 87 -12.92 -34.70 -35.11
CA SER A 87 -13.31 -33.78 -36.18
C SER A 87 -14.66 -34.17 -36.75
N ILE A 88 -15.54 -33.19 -36.93
CA ILE A 88 -16.84 -33.38 -37.55
C ILE A 88 -16.90 -32.58 -38.85
N GLN A 89 -17.24 -33.25 -39.94
CA GLN A 89 -17.56 -32.60 -41.20
C GLN A 89 -19.08 -32.56 -41.37
N SER A 90 -19.67 -31.37 -41.23
CA SER A 90 -21.11 -31.17 -41.50
C SER A 90 -21.44 -31.48 -42.97
N LEU A 91 -22.58 -32.14 -43.18
CA LEU A 91 -23.18 -32.35 -44.50
C LEU A 91 -24.30 -31.33 -44.79
N GLU A 92 -24.64 -30.49 -43.81
CA GLU A 92 -25.67 -29.47 -43.95
C GLU A 92 -25.09 -28.19 -44.58
N PRO A 93 -25.74 -27.59 -45.59
CA PRO A 93 -25.24 -26.39 -46.25
C PRO A 93 -25.14 -25.21 -45.27
N GLY A 94 -23.96 -24.57 -45.22
CA GLY A 94 -23.75 -23.37 -44.39
C GLY A 94 -23.42 -23.65 -42.93
N VAL A 95 -23.33 -24.92 -42.53
CA VAL A 95 -22.85 -25.31 -41.20
C VAL A 95 -21.37 -25.66 -41.28
N ILE A 96 -20.54 -25.01 -40.47
CA ILE A 96 -19.08 -25.24 -40.43
C ILE A 96 -18.75 -25.68 -39.01
N CYS A 97 -18.15 -26.87 -38.87
CA CYS A 97 -17.67 -27.35 -37.57
C CYS A 97 -16.15 -27.26 -37.54
N THR A 98 -15.60 -26.69 -36.47
CA THR A 98 -14.16 -26.69 -36.16
C THR A 98 -13.85 -27.97 -35.37
N SER A 99 -12.68 -28.58 -35.59
CA SER A 99 -12.28 -29.76 -34.83
C SER A 99 -12.10 -29.46 -33.35
N SER A 100 -12.10 -30.49 -32.50
CA SER A 100 -11.60 -30.36 -31.13
C SER A 100 -10.18 -29.81 -31.13
N ASP A 101 -9.79 -29.13 -30.05
CA ASP A 101 -8.49 -28.49 -29.94
C ASP A 101 -7.33 -29.49 -30.21
N PRO A 102 -6.40 -29.21 -31.15
CA PRO A 102 -5.25 -30.06 -31.44
C PRO A 102 -4.10 -29.97 -30.44
N GLU A 103 -4.07 -28.98 -29.53
CA GLU A 103 -2.92 -28.73 -28.65
C GLU A 103 -3.07 -29.48 -27.31
N ASN A 104 -4.28 -29.57 -26.74
CA ASN A 104 -4.55 -30.37 -25.55
C ASN A 104 -5.30 -31.67 -25.88
N LEU A 105 -4.58 -32.66 -26.46
CA LEU A 105 -5.19 -33.93 -26.85
C LEU A 105 -5.39 -34.87 -25.64
N PRO A 106 -6.64 -35.14 -25.22
CA PRO A 106 -6.87 -35.93 -24.03
C PRO A 106 -6.50 -37.40 -24.21
N SER A 107 -6.14 -38.05 -23.10
CA SER A 107 -6.10 -39.51 -23.00
C SER A 107 -7.39 -40.08 -22.41
N ILE A 108 -7.74 -41.31 -22.80
CA ILE A 108 -8.89 -42.05 -22.25
C ILE A 108 -8.40 -43.43 -21.81
N GLU A 109 -8.45 -43.70 -20.50
CA GLU A 109 -8.09 -44.99 -19.93
C GLU A 109 -9.00 -46.13 -20.44
N SER A 110 -8.54 -47.38 -20.29
CA SER A 110 -9.36 -48.55 -20.62
C SER A 110 -10.69 -48.51 -19.87
N ASP A 111 -11.79 -48.74 -20.60
CA ASP A 111 -13.17 -48.70 -20.08
C ASP A 111 -13.63 -47.34 -19.50
N ALA A 112 -12.82 -46.28 -19.62
CA ALA A 112 -13.20 -44.92 -19.24
C ALA A 112 -13.94 -44.19 -20.37
N SER A 113 -14.59 -43.07 -20.03
CA SER A 113 -15.24 -42.19 -21.01
C SER A 113 -14.90 -40.74 -20.75
N LYS A 114 -14.75 -39.95 -21.81
CA LYS A 114 -14.45 -38.51 -21.73
C LYS A 114 -15.36 -37.71 -22.66
N PRO A 115 -15.87 -36.54 -22.23
CA PRO A 115 -16.63 -35.65 -23.09
C PRO A 115 -15.71 -34.92 -24.09
N PHE A 116 -16.27 -34.59 -25.24
CA PHE A 116 -15.66 -33.78 -26.29
C PHE A 116 -16.71 -32.82 -26.81
N PHE A 117 -16.31 -31.58 -27.08
CA PHE A 117 -17.14 -30.59 -27.74
C PHE A 117 -16.51 -30.18 -29.07
N VAL A 118 -17.34 -30.10 -30.10
CA VAL A 118 -16.94 -29.72 -31.46
C VAL A 118 -17.80 -28.51 -31.84
N PRO A 119 -17.24 -27.28 -31.83
CA PRO A 119 -18.00 -26.08 -32.15
C PRO A 119 -18.52 -26.15 -33.59
N CYS A 120 -19.75 -25.71 -33.81
CA CYS A 120 -20.33 -25.66 -35.15
C CYS A 120 -21.12 -24.37 -35.37
N ASP A 121 -20.63 -23.54 -36.28
CA ASP A 121 -21.32 -22.33 -36.72
C ASP A 121 -22.45 -22.66 -37.69
N GLY A 122 -23.52 -21.87 -37.65
CA GLY A 122 -24.63 -21.95 -38.59
C GLY A 122 -25.74 -22.95 -38.22
N LEU A 123 -25.69 -23.54 -37.02
CA LEU A 123 -26.76 -24.38 -36.49
C LEU A 123 -27.94 -23.51 -36.00
N SER A 124 -29.17 -23.90 -36.35
CA SER A 124 -30.39 -23.15 -36.00
C SER A 124 -31.45 -24.00 -35.29
N ASN A 125 -32.29 -23.37 -34.47
CA ASN A 125 -33.38 -24.07 -33.75
C ASN A 125 -34.27 -24.85 -34.73
N LYS A 126 -34.59 -26.11 -34.38
CA LYS A 126 -35.39 -27.06 -35.18
C LYS A 126 -34.78 -27.49 -36.51
N GLN A 127 -33.51 -27.17 -36.75
CA GLN A 127 -32.77 -27.78 -37.86
C GLN A 127 -32.37 -29.20 -37.48
N ARG A 128 -32.28 -30.10 -38.48
CA ARG A 128 -31.69 -31.42 -38.30
C ARG A 128 -30.22 -31.36 -38.66
N PHE A 129 -29.38 -32.03 -37.88
CA PHE A 129 -27.94 -32.07 -38.13
C PHE A 129 -27.50 -33.43 -38.65
N LYS A 130 -26.64 -33.42 -39.66
CA LYS A 130 -25.95 -34.60 -40.16
C LYS A 130 -24.48 -34.29 -40.41
N GLY A 131 -23.59 -35.09 -39.84
CA GLY A 131 -22.14 -34.93 -40.02
C GLY A 131 -21.40 -36.26 -40.08
N ASN A 132 -20.25 -36.25 -40.76
CA ASN A 132 -19.28 -37.33 -40.69
C ASN A 132 -18.37 -37.09 -39.49
N LEU A 133 -18.28 -38.06 -38.59
CA LEU A 133 -17.42 -38.02 -37.40
C LEU A 133 -16.10 -38.71 -37.75
N LYS A 134 -14.97 -38.11 -37.41
CA LYS A 134 -13.64 -38.70 -37.55
C LYS A 134 -12.93 -38.59 -36.21
N VAL A 135 -12.45 -39.72 -35.69
CA VAL A 135 -11.70 -39.81 -34.44
C VAL A 135 -10.31 -40.36 -34.75
N SER A 136 -9.28 -39.59 -34.45
CA SER A 136 -7.88 -40.00 -34.56
C SER A 136 -7.32 -40.23 -33.15
N TYR A 137 -6.54 -41.28 -32.94
CA TYR A 137 -5.94 -41.58 -31.63
C TYR A 137 -4.68 -42.44 -31.76
N LYS A 138 -3.84 -42.46 -30.73
CA LYS A 138 -2.75 -43.43 -30.57
C LYS A 138 -3.08 -44.37 -29.42
N ILE A 139 -2.51 -45.56 -29.47
CA ILE A 139 -2.59 -46.49 -28.34
C ILE A 139 -1.31 -46.33 -27.52
N ALA A 140 -1.43 -46.22 -26.19
CA ALA A 140 -0.31 -45.99 -25.30
C ALA A 140 0.86 -46.97 -25.57
N GLY A 141 2.05 -46.43 -25.78
CA GLY A 141 3.25 -47.20 -26.11
C GLY A 141 3.38 -47.63 -27.59
N LYS A 142 2.45 -47.23 -28.47
CA LYS A 142 2.53 -47.45 -29.93
C LYS A 142 2.72 -46.14 -30.66
N VAL A 143 3.46 -46.19 -31.77
CA VAL A 143 3.83 -45.00 -32.56
C VAL A 143 2.78 -44.68 -33.64
N LEU A 144 1.97 -45.66 -34.04
CA LEU A 144 1.03 -45.50 -35.14
C LEU A 144 -0.26 -44.81 -34.67
N THR A 145 -0.67 -43.80 -35.41
CA THR A 145 -2.00 -43.18 -35.29
C THR A 145 -3.06 -44.04 -35.97
N HIS A 146 -4.14 -44.30 -35.26
CA HIS A 146 -5.35 -44.95 -35.72
C HIS A 146 -6.41 -43.90 -36.06
N GLU A 147 -7.27 -44.20 -37.04
CA GLU A 147 -8.34 -43.31 -37.47
C GLU A 147 -9.62 -44.11 -37.69
N ASP A 148 -10.67 -43.72 -36.96
CA ASP A 148 -12.00 -44.30 -37.07
C ASP A 148 -12.98 -43.26 -37.62
N GLN A 149 -13.80 -43.67 -38.59
CA GLN A 149 -14.78 -42.80 -39.26
C GLN A 149 -16.20 -43.29 -39.02
N GLY A 150 -17.06 -42.38 -38.61
CA GLY A 150 -18.44 -42.61 -38.21
C GLY A 150 -19.41 -41.57 -38.75
N THR A 151 -20.65 -41.61 -38.26
CA THR A 151 -21.69 -40.66 -38.65
C THR A 151 -22.51 -40.25 -37.44
N ILE A 152 -22.83 -38.96 -37.38
CA ILE A 152 -23.74 -38.36 -36.41
C ILE A 152 -24.97 -37.85 -37.16
N ILE A 153 -26.15 -38.22 -36.69
CA ILE A 153 -27.45 -37.76 -37.18
C ILE A 153 -28.26 -37.31 -35.97
N SER A 154 -28.53 -36.03 -35.82
CA SER A 154 -29.41 -35.53 -34.76
C SER A 154 -30.84 -35.31 -35.27
N GLY A 155 -31.79 -35.35 -34.33
CA GLY A 155 -33.15 -34.87 -34.56
C GLY A 155 -33.20 -33.35 -34.66
N ASP A 156 -34.35 -32.78 -34.32
CA ASP A 156 -34.51 -31.33 -34.31
C ASP A 156 -33.64 -30.72 -33.18
N ILE A 157 -32.72 -29.82 -33.53
CA ILE A 157 -31.87 -29.10 -32.57
C ILE A 157 -32.76 -28.30 -31.63
N THR A 158 -32.64 -28.55 -30.34
CA THR A 158 -33.31 -27.79 -29.30
C THR A 158 -32.51 -26.52 -29.01
N GLU A 159 -33.20 -25.37 -28.98
CA GLU A 159 -32.64 -24.13 -28.45
C GLU A 159 -32.18 -24.35 -27.01
N GLN A 160 -30.96 -23.93 -26.69
CA GLN A 160 -30.46 -23.91 -25.32
C GLN A 160 -31.27 -22.83 -24.60
N VAL A 161 -32.14 -23.22 -23.67
CA VAL A 161 -33.10 -22.31 -23.00
C VAL A 161 -32.56 -21.79 -21.67
N TYR A 162 -31.44 -22.33 -21.20
CA TYR A 162 -30.78 -21.98 -19.96
C TYR A 162 -29.28 -22.26 -20.07
N CYS A 163 -28.47 -21.51 -19.32
CA CYS A 163 -27.06 -21.81 -19.14
C CYS A 163 -26.89 -23.12 -18.37
N VAL A 164 -26.00 -23.99 -18.83
CA VAL A 164 -25.56 -25.17 -18.10
C VAL A 164 -24.22 -24.79 -17.51
N ASP A 165 -24.24 -24.45 -16.23
CA ASP A 165 -23.14 -23.90 -15.44
C ASP A 165 -23.01 -24.83 -14.22
N GLY A 166 -22.04 -25.74 -14.28
CA GLY A 166 -21.92 -26.88 -13.38
C GLY A 166 -21.25 -26.54 -12.04
N ASP A 167 -20.40 -25.52 -12.02
CA ASP A 167 -19.61 -25.09 -10.88
C ASP A 167 -19.97 -23.68 -10.36
N GLY A 168 -20.74 -22.91 -11.13
CA GLY A 168 -21.32 -21.64 -10.72
C GLY A 168 -20.46 -20.43 -10.99
N ASP A 169 -19.46 -20.51 -11.88
CA ASP A 169 -18.62 -19.36 -12.25
C ASP A 169 -19.32 -18.37 -13.19
N GLY A 170 -20.45 -18.74 -13.78
CA GLY A 170 -21.25 -17.91 -14.66
C GLY A 170 -20.93 -18.04 -16.15
N TYR A 171 -19.96 -18.87 -16.52
CA TYR A 171 -19.77 -19.47 -17.84
C TYR A 171 -20.47 -20.83 -17.88
N GLY A 172 -20.27 -21.62 -18.93
CA GLY A 172 -20.90 -22.94 -18.97
C GLY A 172 -20.44 -23.79 -20.15
N TYR A 173 -20.69 -25.10 -20.06
CA TYR A 173 -20.30 -26.06 -21.09
C TYR A 173 -21.49 -26.84 -21.68
N PRO A 174 -21.91 -26.56 -22.94
CA PRO A 174 -21.32 -25.61 -23.87
C PRO A 174 -21.73 -24.15 -23.59
N GLY A 175 -20.86 -23.21 -23.98
CA GLY A 175 -21.05 -21.78 -23.81
C GLY A 175 -22.35 -21.26 -24.42
N SER A 176 -22.94 -20.25 -23.78
CA SER A 176 -24.25 -19.73 -24.19
C SER A 176 -24.41 -18.27 -23.82
N ALA A 177 -24.95 -17.44 -24.72
CA ALA A 177 -25.30 -16.05 -24.41
C ALA A 177 -26.35 -15.89 -23.29
N LEU A 178 -26.89 -17.01 -22.78
CA LEU A 178 -27.77 -17.07 -21.61
C LEU A 178 -27.02 -17.22 -20.28
N CYS A 179 -25.72 -17.53 -20.32
CA CYS A 179 -24.84 -17.57 -19.15
C CYS A 179 -24.56 -16.15 -18.65
N THR A 180 -24.27 -16.02 -17.35
CA THR A 180 -24.19 -14.70 -16.69
C THR A 180 -23.02 -13.88 -17.24
N ASN A 181 -21.91 -14.53 -17.55
CA ASN A 181 -20.66 -13.88 -17.95
C ASN A 181 -20.40 -13.92 -19.47
N GLY A 182 -21.27 -14.54 -20.26
CA GLY A 182 -21.23 -14.43 -21.72
C GLY A 182 -21.37 -15.75 -22.47
N ALA A 183 -21.13 -15.70 -23.77
CA ALA A 183 -21.32 -16.85 -24.67
C ALA A 183 -20.08 -17.74 -24.83
N GLU A 184 -18.97 -17.36 -24.21
CA GLU A 184 -17.74 -18.14 -24.24
C GLU A 184 -17.94 -19.48 -23.53
N THR A 185 -17.21 -20.49 -24.00
CA THR A 185 -17.32 -21.87 -23.50
C THR A 185 -16.34 -22.06 -22.36
N ASP A 186 -16.85 -22.52 -21.23
CA ASP A 186 -16.07 -22.97 -20.08
C ASP A 186 -15.28 -24.25 -20.44
N CYS A 187 -13.97 -24.28 -20.24
CA CYS A 187 -13.14 -25.44 -20.56
C CYS A 187 -13.27 -26.58 -19.53
N ASN A 188 -13.72 -26.29 -18.30
CA ASN A 188 -14.02 -27.28 -17.26
C ASN A 188 -15.16 -26.85 -16.31
N ASP A 189 -16.40 -27.10 -16.75
CA ASP A 189 -17.70 -26.92 -16.05
C ASP A 189 -17.90 -27.78 -14.77
N GLY A 190 -16.81 -28.26 -14.19
CA GLY A 190 -16.75 -28.86 -12.86
C GLY A 190 -15.78 -28.15 -11.91
N SER A 191 -15.14 -27.06 -12.35
CA SER A 191 -14.19 -26.26 -11.59
C SER A 191 -14.38 -24.78 -11.90
N ALA A 192 -14.95 -24.04 -10.95
CA ALA A 192 -15.19 -22.60 -11.07
C ALA A 192 -13.91 -21.74 -11.18
N ALA A 193 -12.73 -22.37 -11.19
CA ALA A 193 -11.44 -21.74 -11.43
C ALA A 193 -10.97 -21.87 -12.88
N ALA A 194 -11.74 -22.55 -13.75
CA ALA A 194 -11.39 -22.78 -15.15
C ALA A 194 -12.43 -22.19 -16.08
N HIS A 195 -12.27 -20.91 -16.41
CA HIS A 195 -13.19 -20.24 -17.31
C HIS A 195 -12.55 -19.13 -18.13
N PRO A 196 -13.14 -18.78 -19.28
CA PRO A 196 -12.65 -17.69 -20.10
C PRO A 196 -12.63 -16.36 -19.32
N ASN A 197 -11.57 -15.57 -19.46
CA ASN A 197 -11.39 -14.26 -18.82
C ASN A 197 -11.35 -14.31 -17.28
N ASN A 198 -10.59 -15.24 -16.69
CA ASN A 198 -10.46 -15.36 -15.24
C ASN A 198 -9.80 -14.14 -14.55
N ASP A 199 -9.18 -13.24 -15.33
CA ASP A 199 -8.83 -11.88 -14.89
C ASP A 199 -9.07 -10.86 -16.03
N PRO A 200 -9.63 -9.68 -15.74
CA PRO A 200 -9.73 -8.58 -16.71
C PRO A 200 -8.40 -7.90 -17.11
N GLU A 201 -7.27 -8.15 -16.44
CA GLU A 201 -5.97 -7.53 -16.74
C GLU A 201 -4.89 -8.51 -17.25
N ASP A 202 -4.96 -9.81 -16.94
CA ASP A 202 -4.11 -10.86 -17.56
C ASP A 202 -4.80 -12.24 -17.43
N ASN A 203 -5.20 -12.87 -18.53
CA ASN A 203 -5.69 -14.26 -18.56
C ASN A 203 -4.74 -15.20 -17.79
N CYS A 204 -4.99 -15.45 -16.50
CA CYS A 204 -3.95 -15.97 -15.61
C CYS A 204 -4.13 -17.47 -15.32
N GLU A 205 -3.07 -18.25 -15.55
CA GLU A 205 -3.00 -19.70 -15.32
C GLU A 205 -2.37 -20.04 -13.95
N LEU A 206 -3.02 -20.88 -13.14
CA LEU A 206 -2.39 -21.45 -11.95
C LEU A 206 -1.45 -22.59 -12.35
N CYS A 207 -0.16 -22.29 -12.33
CA CYS A 207 0.93 -23.13 -12.79
C CYS A 207 1.11 -24.56 -12.20
N ILE A 208 0.26 -25.02 -11.27
CA ILE A 208 0.50 -26.26 -10.52
C ILE A 208 -0.77 -27.08 -10.18
N ASP A 209 -1.96 -26.69 -10.65
CA ASP A 209 -3.21 -27.36 -10.30
C ASP A 209 -3.73 -28.33 -11.39
N GLU A 210 -2.93 -28.55 -12.45
CA GLU A 210 -3.23 -29.41 -13.61
C GLU A 210 -4.47 -28.95 -14.40
N LEU A 211 -4.90 -27.70 -14.23
CA LEU A 211 -6.13 -27.16 -14.78
C LEU A 211 -5.86 -25.91 -15.63
N ASP A 212 -6.33 -25.93 -16.88
CA ASP A 212 -6.42 -24.76 -17.76
C ASP A 212 -7.42 -23.74 -17.16
N ASN A 213 -6.93 -22.76 -16.40
CA ASN A 213 -7.72 -21.81 -15.63
C ASN A 213 -8.30 -20.66 -16.46
N ASP A 214 -7.67 -20.30 -17.58
CA ASP A 214 -8.07 -19.20 -18.46
C ASP A 214 -8.69 -19.67 -19.80
N CYS A 215 -8.69 -20.99 -20.03
CA CYS A 215 -9.27 -21.67 -21.19
C CYS A 215 -8.62 -21.31 -22.53
N GLU A 216 -7.31 -21.05 -22.56
CA GLU A 216 -6.58 -20.71 -23.79
C GLU A 216 -5.65 -21.80 -24.34
N ASN A 217 -5.78 -23.02 -23.83
CA ASN A 217 -5.13 -24.25 -24.28
C ASN A 217 -3.68 -24.42 -23.83
N GLY A 218 -3.47 -24.36 -22.53
CA GLY A 218 -2.34 -24.90 -21.81
C GLY A 218 -2.82 -25.40 -20.45
N ALA A 219 -1.96 -26.10 -19.73
CA ALA A 219 -2.20 -26.35 -18.32
C ALA A 219 -0.86 -26.28 -17.63
N ASP A 220 -0.78 -25.58 -16.51
CA ASP A 220 0.45 -25.41 -15.74
C ASP A 220 1.62 -24.84 -16.59
N GLU A 221 2.84 -25.38 -16.42
CA GLU A 221 4.07 -25.05 -17.16
C GLU A 221 3.98 -25.18 -18.69
N LEU A 222 2.91 -25.80 -19.22
CA LEU A 222 2.67 -25.88 -20.66
C LEU A 222 1.87 -24.68 -21.20
N ASP A 223 1.27 -23.89 -20.31
CA ASP A 223 0.53 -22.69 -20.65
C ASP A 223 1.47 -21.47 -20.81
N PRO A 224 1.37 -20.71 -21.92
CA PRO A 224 2.14 -19.48 -22.13
C PRO A 224 1.95 -18.40 -21.06
N ASN A 225 0.81 -18.39 -20.35
CA ASN A 225 0.44 -17.42 -19.33
C ASN A 225 0.74 -17.89 -17.90
N CYS A 226 1.42 -19.03 -17.75
CA CYS A 226 2.00 -19.44 -16.49
C CYS A 226 3.28 -18.60 -16.21
N ASP A 227 3.09 -17.32 -15.86
CA ASP A 227 4.17 -16.34 -15.61
C ASP A 227 4.31 -15.90 -14.14
N GLY A 228 3.55 -16.53 -13.23
CA GLY A 228 3.68 -16.32 -11.77
C GLY A 228 2.90 -15.14 -11.22
N LYS A 229 2.20 -14.35 -12.05
CA LYS A 229 1.44 -13.17 -11.60
C LYS A 229 0.05 -13.48 -11.04
N CYS A 230 -0.35 -14.74 -11.00
CA CYS A 230 -1.72 -15.10 -10.65
C CYS A 230 -1.93 -15.07 -9.13
N VAL A 231 -2.73 -14.09 -8.69
CA VAL A 231 -3.16 -13.94 -7.29
C VAL A 231 -4.00 -15.16 -6.89
N GLY A 232 -3.42 -16.08 -6.10
CA GLY A 232 -4.20 -17.18 -5.50
C GLY A 232 -3.57 -18.56 -5.46
N ASN A 233 -2.30 -18.74 -5.83
CA ASN A 233 -1.62 -20.01 -5.61
C ASN A 233 -1.58 -20.34 -4.09
N PRO A 234 -2.23 -21.44 -3.61
CA PRO A 234 -2.29 -21.77 -2.19
C PRO A 234 -0.96 -22.26 -1.60
N LEU A 235 0.11 -22.33 -2.41
CA LEU A 235 1.49 -22.57 -1.98
C LEU A 235 2.37 -21.31 -1.98
N CYS A 236 1.91 -20.19 -2.53
CA CYS A 236 2.55 -18.89 -2.32
C CYS A 236 1.82 -18.22 -1.14
N ILE A 237 2.58 -17.79 -0.14
CA ILE A 237 2.02 -17.10 1.03
C ILE A 237 1.37 -15.81 0.48
N PRO A 238 0.20 -15.36 0.99
CA PRO A 238 -0.31 -14.06 0.59
C PRO A 238 0.76 -13.04 0.90
N ASP A 239 1.22 -12.35 -0.14
CA ASP A 239 2.04 -11.14 -0.10
C ASP A 239 1.70 -10.36 1.19
N GLY A 240 2.69 -10.36 2.10
CA GLY A 240 2.52 -9.93 3.48
C GLY A 240 2.46 -8.41 3.64
N ASP A 241 2.92 -7.65 2.65
CA ASP A 241 3.11 -6.19 2.70
C ASP A 241 2.57 -5.42 1.48
N TRP A 242 2.13 -6.12 0.43
CA TRP A 242 1.41 -5.66 -0.76
C TRP A 242 2.27 -4.98 -1.82
N ASP A 243 3.51 -5.42 -2.02
CA ASP A 243 4.39 -4.93 -3.10
C ASP A 243 4.39 -5.81 -4.37
N ASP A 244 3.50 -6.80 -4.45
CA ASP A 244 3.29 -7.74 -5.56
C ASP A 244 4.45 -8.74 -5.78
N ASP A 245 5.26 -9.03 -4.77
CA ASP A 245 6.23 -10.14 -4.78
C ASP A 245 5.97 -11.19 -3.68
N THR A 246 6.74 -12.29 -3.65
CA THR A 246 6.55 -13.36 -2.65
C THR A 246 7.88 -14.00 -2.26
N ILE A 247 8.06 -14.45 -1.00
CA ILE A 247 9.34 -15.04 -0.53
C ILE A 247 9.82 -16.28 -1.33
N ASP A 248 11.15 -16.31 -1.54
CA ASP A 248 12.01 -17.37 -2.11
C ASP A 248 11.35 -18.77 -2.20
N GLY A 249 10.75 -18.98 -3.35
CA GLY A 249 10.62 -20.29 -3.96
C GLY A 249 10.80 -20.12 -5.46
N VAL A 250 11.82 -20.75 -6.03
CA VAL A 250 12.03 -20.93 -7.49
C VAL A 250 10.77 -21.39 -8.27
N LEU A 251 9.71 -21.80 -7.54
CA LEU A 251 8.40 -22.22 -8.03
C LEU A 251 7.30 -21.13 -8.04
N CYS A 252 7.48 -20.00 -7.33
CA CYS A 252 6.52 -18.89 -7.22
C CYS A 252 7.00 -17.60 -7.90
N GLY A 253 8.16 -17.59 -8.57
CA GLY A 253 8.69 -16.39 -9.22
C GLY A 253 9.15 -15.28 -8.27
N GLY A 254 9.18 -15.58 -6.96
CA GLY A 254 9.55 -14.66 -5.90
C GLY A 254 11.06 -14.42 -5.83
N ASP A 255 11.48 -13.22 -6.20
CA ASP A 255 12.84 -12.70 -5.98
C ASP A 255 12.92 -11.88 -4.65
N ASP A 256 11.85 -11.93 -3.83
CA ASP A 256 11.71 -11.22 -2.56
C ASP A 256 12.48 -11.88 -1.41
N CYS A 257 13.26 -11.05 -0.71
CA CYS A 257 14.03 -11.43 0.44
C CYS A 257 13.36 -11.12 1.79
N GLN A 258 12.30 -10.29 1.86
CA GLN A 258 11.51 -9.98 3.08
C GLN A 258 10.02 -9.56 2.85
N ASP A 259 9.12 -10.52 2.60
CA ASP A 259 7.61 -10.54 2.59
C ASP A 259 6.84 -9.92 3.78
N ASN A 260 7.45 -9.02 4.55
CA ASN A 260 6.76 -8.27 5.61
C ASN A 260 7.20 -6.80 5.65
N ASP A 261 7.92 -6.35 4.64
CA ASP A 261 8.52 -5.03 4.48
C ASP A 261 8.50 -4.63 3.00
N ASP A 262 7.49 -3.82 2.62
CA ASP A 262 7.20 -3.31 1.26
C ASP A 262 8.33 -2.49 0.60
N SER A 263 9.44 -2.34 1.31
CA SER A 263 10.62 -1.56 0.94
C SER A 263 11.82 -2.45 0.60
N ILE A 264 11.67 -3.78 0.65
CA ILE A 264 12.72 -4.77 0.42
C ILE A 264 12.22 -5.73 -0.66
N HIS A 265 12.48 -5.38 -1.92
CA HIS A 265 11.99 -6.13 -3.05
C HIS A 265 12.88 -5.98 -4.29
N PRO A 266 13.00 -7.04 -5.11
CA PRO A 266 13.72 -7.01 -6.36
C PRO A 266 13.16 -5.95 -7.32
N PRO A 267 14.02 -5.32 -8.15
CA PRO A 267 13.57 -4.27 -9.04
C PRO A 267 12.64 -4.85 -10.11
N ALA A 268 11.39 -4.36 -10.12
CA ALA A 268 10.35 -4.75 -11.06
C ALA A 268 10.68 -4.32 -12.50
N SER A 269 11.64 -4.99 -13.13
CA SER A 269 12.09 -4.91 -14.53
C SER A 269 12.28 -3.54 -15.20
N PHE A 270 11.94 -2.38 -14.63
CA PHE A 270 12.22 -1.09 -15.26
C PHE A 270 12.16 0.19 -14.40
N GLU A 271 11.71 0.20 -13.14
CA GLU A 271 11.78 1.42 -12.31
C GLU A 271 12.13 1.09 -10.84
N THR A 272 13.35 1.50 -10.44
CA THR A 272 13.78 1.92 -9.09
C THR A 272 13.19 1.17 -7.88
N THR A 273 13.78 0.03 -7.51
CA THR A 273 14.22 -0.10 -6.10
C THR A 273 15.69 0.25 -6.09
N ASP A 274 15.98 1.46 -5.61
CA ASP A 274 17.35 1.88 -5.38
C ASP A 274 17.80 1.22 -4.06
N GLU A 275 18.85 0.40 -4.11
CA GLU A 275 19.54 -0.10 -2.91
C GLU A 275 19.83 1.06 -1.95
N GLN A 276 19.41 0.96 -0.69
CA GLN A 276 19.74 1.97 0.31
C GLN A 276 21.18 1.75 0.76
N CYS A 277 22.12 2.43 0.11
CA CYS A 277 23.57 2.19 0.18
C CYS A 277 24.27 2.32 1.56
N ILE A 278 23.55 2.45 2.67
CA ILE A 278 24.07 2.62 4.04
C ILE A 278 23.23 1.97 5.17
N ASP A 279 22.20 1.19 4.88
CA ASP A 279 21.29 0.63 5.90
C ASP A 279 21.59 -0.83 6.31
N THR A 280 22.58 -1.47 5.67
CA THR A 280 22.99 -2.88 5.89
C THR A 280 21.94 -3.94 5.53
N ILE A 281 20.91 -3.54 4.81
CA ILE A 281 19.85 -4.39 4.25
C ILE A 281 20.15 -4.54 2.75
N ASP A 282 19.63 -5.61 2.16
CA ASP A 282 19.68 -5.87 0.71
C ASP A 282 18.29 -5.49 0.19
N ASN A 283 18.09 -4.22 -0.17
CA ASN A 283 16.77 -3.68 -0.50
C ASN A 283 16.29 -4.09 -1.90
N ASP A 284 17.22 -4.46 -2.79
CA ASP A 284 16.92 -4.89 -4.16
C ASP A 284 17.11 -6.41 -4.39
N CYS A 285 17.38 -7.14 -3.31
CA CYS A 285 17.48 -8.59 -3.21
C CYS A 285 18.48 -9.24 -4.20
N ASP A 286 19.53 -8.52 -4.63
CA ASP A 286 20.53 -9.00 -5.57
C ASP A 286 21.70 -9.77 -4.91
N SER A 287 21.65 -9.90 -3.58
CA SER A 287 22.66 -10.51 -2.70
C SER A 287 23.93 -9.69 -2.47
N LEU A 288 23.96 -8.45 -2.93
CA LEU A 288 24.92 -7.43 -2.53
C LEU A 288 24.23 -6.53 -1.49
N ILE A 289 25.03 -5.83 -0.69
CA ILE A 289 24.50 -4.89 0.30
C ILE A 289 25.34 -3.62 0.26
N ASP A 290 24.69 -2.49 0.48
CA ASP A 290 25.32 -1.20 0.65
C ASP A 290 26.34 -0.87 -0.47
N ASN A 291 27.60 -0.66 -0.08
CA ASN A 291 28.68 -0.23 -0.96
C ASN A 291 29.30 -1.39 -1.75
N ASP A 292 28.91 -2.63 -1.47
CA ASP A 292 29.32 -3.80 -2.26
C ASP A 292 28.37 -4.02 -3.47
N ASP A 293 27.28 -3.25 -3.56
CA ASP A 293 26.26 -3.29 -4.62
C ASP A 293 26.63 -2.43 -5.85
N ASP A 294 26.38 -2.98 -7.05
CA ASP A 294 26.60 -2.33 -8.35
C ASP A 294 25.47 -1.35 -8.73
N SER A 295 24.27 -1.46 -8.12
CA SER A 295 23.12 -0.56 -8.26
C SER A 295 23.31 0.73 -7.47
N CYS A 296 24.15 0.69 -6.43
CA CYS A 296 24.59 1.87 -5.69
C CYS A 296 25.44 2.82 -6.56
N PRO A 297 25.13 4.14 -6.61
CA PRO A 297 25.85 5.13 -7.42
C PRO A 297 27.37 5.21 -7.17
N ALA A 298 27.84 4.62 -6.06
CA ALA A 298 29.24 4.55 -5.67
C ALA A 298 30.12 3.68 -6.60
N HIS A 299 29.55 2.77 -7.40
CA HIS A 299 30.32 1.85 -8.24
C HIS A 299 29.91 1.85 -9.73
N GLY A 300 30.16 2.96 -10.44
CA GLY A 300 30.49 2.82 -11.86
C GLY A 300 30.29 3.95 -12.87
N GLY A 301 29.87 5.17 -12.49
CA GLY A 301 29.64 6.21 -13.50
C GLY A 301 29.80 7.69 -13.11
N GLY A 302 29.78 8.03 -11.81
CA GLY A 302 29.82 9.41 -11.36
C GLY A 302 31.23 10.00 -11.24
N THR A 303 31.42 11.23 -11.73
CA THR A 303 32.53 12.10 -11.29
C THR A 303 32.10 12.82 -10.01
N CYS A 304 33.01 13.00 -9.03
CA CYS A 304 32.74 13.88 -7.90
C CYS A 304 32.44 15.29 -8.43
N ASN A 305 31.22 15.77 -8.22
CA ASN A 305 30.83 17.13 -8.56
C ASN A 305 31.07 17.98 -7.31
N ASP A 306 32.21 18.66 -7.30
CA ASP A 306 32.74 19.49 -6.20
C ASP A 306 33.10 20.85 -6.82
N GLU A 307 32.10 21.73 -6.97
CA GLU A 307 32.25 23.03 -7.63
C GLU A 307 32.84 24.09 -6.68
N ASP A 308 32.69 23.96 -5.36
CA ASP A 308 33.20 24.88 -4.35
C ASP A 308 34.59 24.50 -3.78
N ASN A 309 35.06 23.28 -4.06
CA ASN A 309 36.36 22.71 -3.73
C ASN A 309 36.58 22.46 -2.23
N ASP A 310 35.51 22.14 -1.49
CA ASP A 310 35.55 21.73 -0.10
C ASP A 310 35.99 20.26 0.09
N GLY A 311 35.89 19.46 -0.98
CA GLY A 311 36.23 18.05 -1.05
C GLY A 311 35.08 17.09 -0.78
N TYR A 312 33.86 17.60 -0.56
CA TYR A 312 32.61 16.86 -0.61
C TYR A 312 31.91 17.13 -1.96
N GLY A 313 30.76 16.50 -2.19
CA GLY A 313 30.02 16.72 -3.43
C GLY A 313 28.53 16.51 -3.23
N ASP A 314 27.74 17.07 -4.13
CA ASP A 314 26.29 16.92 -4.15
C ASP A 314 25.83 16.22 -5.46
N PRO A 315 25.41 14.94 -5.40
CA PRO A 315 25.33 14.07 -4.21
C PRO A 315 26.72 13.56 -3.74
N GLY A 316 26.82 13.20 -2.46
CA GLY A 316 28.05 12.69 -1.85
C GLY A 316 28.45 11.32 -2.39
N LEU A 317 29.72 11.13 -2.75
CA LEU A 317 30.21 9.88 -3.35
C LEU A 317 31.53 9.44 -2.69
N GLN A 318 31.74 8.13 -2.52
CA GLN A 318 33.03 7.57 -2.02
C GLN A 318 34.27 8.01 -2.82
N ILE A 319 34.08 8.44 -4.08
CA ILE A 319 35.16 8.94 -4.93
C ILE A 319 35.57 10.39 -4.60
N CYS A 320 34.75 11.13 -3.85
CA CYS A 320 35.06 12.49 -3.42
C CYS A 320 36.20 12.50 -2.39
N PRO A 321 37.06 13.55 -2.38
CA PRO A 321 38.24 13.62 -1.51
C PRO A 321 37.99 13.36 -0.02
N ASN A 322 36.83 13.80 0.50
CA ASN A 322 36.45 13.66 1.90
C ASN A 322 35.41 12.57 2.16
N GLY A 323 35.04 11.77 1.15
CA GLY A 323 34.19 10.59 1.30
C GLY A 323 32.74 10.79 0.86
N LYS A 324 31.85 9.89 1.33
CA LYS A 324 30.48 9.71 0.84
C LYS A 324 29.43 10.67 1.40
N GLU A 325 29.79 11.51 2.35
CA GLU A 325 28.82 12.44 2.94
C GLU A 325 28.42 13.49 1.92
N THR A 326 27.12 13.80 1.85
CA THR A 326 26.57 14.75 0.88
C THR A 326 26.84 16.18 1.32
N ASP A 327 27.36 16.96 0.38
CA ASP A 327 27.50 18.41 0.53
C ASP A 327 26.13 19.09 0.45
N CYS A 328 25.82 19.95 1.42
CA CYS A 328 24.58 20.73 1.45
C CYS A 328 24.63 21.95 0.52
N ASN A 329 25.80 22.41 0.09
CA ASN A 329 25.92 23.44 -0.94
C ASN A 329 27.19 23.35 -1.80
N ASN A 330 27.02 22.69 -2.94
CA ASN A 330 28.06 22.55 -3.95
C ASN A 330 28.43 23.86 -4.69
N LEU A 331 27.74 24.99 -4.46
CA LEU A 331 27.97 26.23 -5.21
C LEU A 331 28.89 27.22 -4.46
N VAL A 332 29.88 27.75 -5.18
CA VAL A 332 30.80 28.81 -4.68
C VAL A 332 30.09 30.09 -4.20
N THR A 333 28.83 30.32 -4.57
CA THR A 333 28.13 31.60 -4.37
C THR A 333 27.24 31.69 -3.14
N GLU A 334 26.95 30.57 -2.48
CA GLU A 334 26.03 30.48 -1.35
C GLU A 334 26.71 29.59 -0.29
N CYS A 335 27.16 30.15 0.85
CA CYS A 335 28.03 29.49 1.85
C CYS A 335 29.42 29.03 1.38
N GLY A 336 29.53 28.50 0.15
CA GLY A 336 30.77 28.00 -0.45
C GLY A 336 31.46 26.99 0.45
N PHE A 337 32.80 27.04 0.49
CA PHE A 337 33.70 26.11 1.20
C PHE A 337 33.39 25.88 2.70
N TYR A 338 32.46 26.63 3.29
CA TYR A 338 32.10 26.51 4.70
C TYR A 338 30.90 25.61 4.97
N CYS A 339 30.15 25.19 3.94
CA CYS A 339 28.99 24.30 4.10
C CYS A 339 29.38 22.87 3.75
N PHE A 340 29.69 22.07 4.76
CA PHE A 340 30.07 20.68 4.53
C PHE A 340 29.78 19.78 5.72
N PRO A 341 29.47 18.49 5.46
CA PRO A 341 29.02 17.58 6.50
C PRO A 341 30.08 17.36 7.60
N ASN A 342 29.61 17.30 8.84
CA ASN A 342 30.43 17.07 10.04
C ASN A 342 31.54 18.12 10.24
N ARG A 343 31.25 19.39 9.95
CA ARG A 343 32.17 20.50 10.20
C ARG A 343 32.67 20.48 11.66
N PRO A 344 33.99 20.43 11.91
CA PRO A 344 34.53 20.31 13.28
C PRO A 344 34.19 21.47 14.22
N LEU A 345 33.74 22.59 13.65
CA LEU A 345 33.47 23.86 14.31
C LEU A 345 31.96 24.19 14.38
N GLY A 346 31.07 23.26 14.01
CA GLY A 346 29.62 23.48 14.01
C GLY A 346 29.18 24.58 13.04
N GLU A 347 28.15 25.33 13.40
CA GLU A 347 27.60 26.44 12.60
C GLU A 347 28.43 27.72 12.68
N ILE A 348 28.35 28.54 11.65
CA ILE A 348 28.74 29.95 11.68
C ILE A 348 27.54 30.74 12.18
N CYS A 349 27.73 31.57 13.20
CA CYS A 349 26.60 32.31 13.77
C CYS A 349 26.07 33.38 12.79
N GLU A 350 24.74 33.40 12.63
CA GLU A 350 23.94 34.47 12.01
C GLU A 350 24.13 34.65 10.50
N ASP A 351 24.67 33.64 9.80
CA ASP A 351 24.76 33.61 8.33
C ASP A 351 23.50 32.98 7.67
N GLN A 352 22.62 32.37 8.48
CA GLN A 352 21.40 31.68 8.05
C GLN A 352 21.65 30.51 7.09
N TRP A 353 22.88 30.02 7.03
CA TRP A 353 23.26 28.83 6.30
C TRP A 353 23.36 27.65 7.27
N ASP A 354 23.38 26.45 6.70
CA ASP A 354 23.55 25.19 7.42
C ASP A 354 24.97 24.74 7.12
N ASN A 355 25.93 25.17 7.94
CA ASN A 355 27.36 25.02 7.65
C ASN A 355 27.87 23.59 7.92
N ASP A 356 27.18 22.82 8.76
CA ASP A 356 27.54 21.44 9.08
C ASP A 356 26.63 20.37 8.42
N CYS A 357 25.68 20.82 7.61
CA CYS A 357 24.71 20.03 6.84
C CYS A 357 23.81 19.15 7.72
N ASN A 358 23.37 19.64 8.88
CA ASN A 358 22.50 18.91 9.81
C ASN A 358 21.02 19.31 9.76
N GLU A 359 20.63 20.11 8.75
CA GLU A 359 19.29 20.67 8.52
C GLU A 359 18.83 21.68 9.56
N GLN A 360 19.74 22.14 10.43
CA GLN A 360 19.53 23.30 11.28
C GLN A 360 20.42 24.43 10.80
N THR A 361 19.94 25.65 11.03
CA THR A 361 20.68 26.87 10.72
C THR A 361 20.91 27.60 12.03
N ASP A 362 22.11 28.10 12.25
CA ASP A 362 22.47 28.94 13.40
C ASP A 362 22.27 28.28 14.79
N GLU A 363 22.43 26.96 14.93
CA GLU A 363 22.30 26.28 16.23
C GLU A 363 23.54 26.38 17.12
N SER A 364 23.31 26.31 18.44
CA SER A 364 24.37 26.41 19.45
C SER A 364 24.97 25.02 19.75
N PRO A 365 26.31 24.90 19.85
CA PRO A 365 27.32 25.96 19.81
C PRO A 365 27.73 26.35 18.36
N CYS A 366 27.63 27.65 18.04
CA CYS A 366 28.10 28.23 16.78
C CYS A 366 29.40 29.03 17.01
N ASP A 367 30.23 29.15 15.98
CA ASP A 367 31.49 29.89 15.96
C ASP A 367 31.36 31.18 15.12
N CYS A 368 32.05 32.25 15.51
CA CYS A 368 32.11 33.48 14.71
C CYS A 368 33.04 33.32 13.49
N ILE A 369 32.78 34.09 12.43
CA ILE A 369 33.72 34.24 11.29
C ILE A 369 35.08 34.72 11.80
N ASP A 370 36.16 34.20 11.20
CA ASP A 370 37.54 34.58 11.53
C ASP A 370 37.74 36.11 11.50
N GLY A 371 37.92 36.69 12.70
CA GLY A 371 38.13 38.14 12.90
C GLY A 371 36.87 38.95 13.22
N CYS A 372 35.74 38.30 13.47
CA CYS A 372 34.47 38.91 13.88
C CYS A 372 34.17 38.85 15.38
N ASP A 373 35.02 38.14 16.13
CA ASP A 373 35.08 38.10 17.59
C ASP A 373 36.50 38.48 18.01
N ILE A 374 36.73 39.79 18.21
CA ILE A 374 38.04 40.37 18.48
C ILE A 374 38.48 40.11 19.91
N ASP A 375 37.56 40.08 20.86
CA ASP A 375 37.85 39.92 22.28
C ASP A 375 37.69 38.47 22.79
N ASN A 376 37.24 37.55 21.93
CA ASN A 376 37.08 36.11 22.13
C ASN A 376 36.07 35.77 23.23
N ASP A 377 34.95 36.50 23.25
CA ASP A 377 33.84 36.18 24.14
C ASP A 377 32.77 35.30 23.47
N GLY A 378 32.90 34.95 22.20
CA GLY A 378 31.94 34.08 21.52
C GLY A 378 30.62 34.76 21.17
N SER A 379 30.58 36.10 21.17
CA SER A 379 29.56 36.88 20.48
C SER A 379 30.20 37.62 19.31
N CYS A 380 29.49 37.73 18.20
CA CYS A 380 30.00 38.36 16.99
C CYS A 380 29.35 39.74 16.77
N LYS A 381 30.09 40.65 16.15
CA LYS A 381 29.61 42.02 15.85
C LYS A 381 28.69 42.10 14.63
N GLU A 382 27.73 43.05 14.64
CA GLU A 382 26.90 43.44 13.49
C GLU A 382 27.73 43.68 12.21
N ASN A 383 27.30 43.10 11.10
CA ASN A 383 27.86 43.20 9.73
C ASN A 383 29.03 42.26 9.38
N CYS A 384 29.09 41.09 10.01
CA CYS A 384 30.03 40.06 9.61
C CYS A 384 29.61 39.21 8.39
N GLU A 385 28.85 39.75 7.42
CA GLU A 385 28.36 39.00 6.27
C GLU A 385 28.24 39.84 4.97
N ILE A 386 28.45 39.18 3.81
CA ILE A 386 28.08 39.66 2.47
C ILE A 386 26.62 39.24 2.22
N GLY A 387 25.62 40.07 2.55
CA GLY A 387 24.25 39.62 2.21
C GLY A 387 23.00 40.33 2.70
N TYR A 388 23.06 41.30 3.61
CA TYR A 388 21.94 42.16 4.09
C TYR A 388 20.76 41.54 4.89
N THR A 389 20.66 42.11 6.10
CA THR A 389 19.49 42.53 6.92
C THR A 389 18.54 41.47 7.49
N HIS A 390 18.65 41.19 8.79
CA HIS A 390 17.52 40.75 9.61
C HIS A 390 17.56 41.33 11.06
N PRO A 391 16.40 41.41 11.77
CA PRO A 391 16.20 42.28 12.93
C PRO A 391 15.85 41.50 14.22
N TRP A 392 16.84 40.94 14.91
CA TRP A 392 16.68 40.35 16.25
C TRP A 392 17.82 40.79 17.18
N PRO A 393 17.58 40.87 18.51
CA PRO A 393 18.54 41.41 19.47
C PRO A 393 19.48 40.30 19.95
N GLY A 394 20.76 40.35 19.53
CA GLY A 394 21.76 39.34 19.92
C GLY A 394 23.20 39.70 19.55
N GLU A 395 23.47 40.94 19.16
CA GLU A 395 24.77 41.34 18.60
C GLU A 395 25.76 41.69 19.71
N ASP A 396 27.04 41.43 19.47
CA ASP A 396 28.11 42.00 20.30
C ASP A 396 28.18 43.53 20.09
N CYS A 397 27.65 44.25 21.08
CA CYS A 397 27.64 45.70 21.10
C CYS A 397 29.02 46.31 21.42
N ASN A 398 30.01 45.51 21.86
CA ASN A 398 31.39 45.95 22.08
C ASN A 398 32.45 44.84 21.92
N ASP A 399 32.70 44.50 20.65
CA ASP A 399 33.77 43.65 20.09
C ASP A 399 35.21 44.10 20.40
N GLY A 400 35.55 44.16 21.67
CA GLY A 400 36.74 44.75 22.25
C GLY A 400 36.75 44.75 23.77
N ASP A 401 35.61 44.45 24.41
CA ASP A 401 35.47 44.14 25.82
C ASP A 401 34.66 42.84 26.04
N PRO A 402 35.31 41.74 26.45
CA PRO A 402 34.68 40.41 26.53
C PRO A 402 33.66 40.26 27.69
N ASN A 403 33.28 41.37 28.32
CA ASN A 403 32.25 41.44 29.37
C ASN A 403 31.03 42.25 28.91
N ILE A 404 30.93 42.57 27.63
CA ILE A 404 29.82 43.33 27.06
C ILE A 404 29.36 42.55 25.82
N ASN A 405 28.39 41.66 26.02
CA ASN A 405 27.88 40.77 25.00
C ASN A 405 26.49 40.24 25.34
N TRP A 406 25.78 39.66 24.38
CA TRP A 406 24.35 39.36 24.50
C TRP A 406 23.96 38.41 25.66
N TYR A 407 24.88 37.55 26.10
CA TYR A 407 24.63 36.56 27.15
C TYR A 407 25.17 36.99 28.52
N THR A 408 25.87 38.13 28.61
CA THR A 408 26.39 38.65 29.87
C THR A 408 25.26 39.24 30.72
N PRO A 409 25.15 38.92 32.02
CA PRO A 409 24.17 39.59 32.89
C PRO A 409 24.47 41.09 33.08
N GLU A 410 23.44 41.93 33.10
CA GLU A 410 23.56 43.37 33.38
C GLU A 410 24.29 43.67 34.69
N VAL A 411 25.21 44.64 34.64
CA VAL A 411 25.93 45.16 35.79
C VAL A 411 25.28 46.46 36.24
N CYS A 412 24.31 46.34 37.15
CA CYS A 412 23.55 47.48 37.67
C CYS A 412 24.45 48.64 38.15
N GLY A 413 24.20 49.85 37.62
CA GLY A 413 24.79 51.11 38.06
C GLY A 413 26.03 51.56 37.29
N ASP A 414 26.48 50.81 36.29
CA ASP A 414 27.63 51.17 35.44
C ASP A 414 27.24 52.01 34.21
N LYS A 415 25.94 52.08 33.88
CA LYS A 415 25.35 52.81 32.74
C LYS A 415 25.82 52.30 31.38
N ILE A 416 26.25 51.06 31.31
CA ILE A 416 26.61 50.32 30.10
C ILE A 416 25.50 49.29 29.89
N ASP A 417 25.18 49.00 28.64
CA ASP A 417 24.33 47.87 28.27
C ASP A 417 25.28 46.67 28.16
N ASN A 418 25.40 45.87 29.22
CA ASN A 418 26.36 44.76 29.27
C ASN A 418 25.83 43.54 28.50
N ASN A 419 24.52 43.43 28.33
CA ASN A 419 23.84 42.31 27.71
C ASN A 419 23.33 42.61 26.30
N CYS A 420 23.72 43.76 25.75
CA CYS A 420 23.46 44.22 24.39
C CYS A 420 21.98 44.13 23.96
N ASN A 421 21.03 44.34 24.90
CA ASN A 421 19.59 44.27 24.61
C ASN A 421 18.93 45.64 24.36
N GLU A 422 19.76 46.68 24.21
CA GLU A 422 19.41 48.09 24.02
C GLU A 422 18.74 48.77 25.23
N ILE A 423 18.70 48.08 26.36
CA ILE A 423 18.22 48.62 27.63
C ILE A 423 19.43 48.67 28.56
N ILE A 424 19.55 49.78 29.30
CA ILE A 424 20.64 49.99 30.24
C ILE A 424 20.09 49.75 31.64
N ASP A 425 20.77 48.92 32.44
CA ASP A 425 20.48 48.66 33.86
C ASP A 425 19.07 48.06 34.11
N GLU A 426 18.58 47.16 33.26
CA GLU A 426 17.29 46.48 33.44
C GLU A 426 17.35 45.21 34.31
N ASN A 427 16.18 44.72 34.72
CA ASN A 427 16.02 43.54 35.59
C ASN A 427 16.79 43.56 36.92
N CYS A 428 17.26 44.72 37.38
CA CYS A 428 17.81 44.95 38.73
C CYS A 428 16.77 44.80 39.87
N LYS A 429 15.61 44.15 39.63
CA LYS A 429 14.55 43.87 40.61
C LYS A 429 14.53 42.40 40.99
N GLN A 430 15.41 42.02 41.92
CA GLN A 430 15.12 41.03 42.97
C GLN A 430 16.24 40.97 44.03
N GLY A 431 16.38 42.09 44.76
CA GLY A 431 17.10 42.23 46.04
C GLY A 431 18.63 42.34 45.95
N PRO A 432 19.32 42.57 47.09
CA PRO A 432 19.06 43.59 48.11
C PRO A 432 19.43 44.99 47.58
N CYS A 433 18.95 46.05 48.23
CA CYS A 433 19.34 47.43 47.91
C CYS A 433 20.86 47.56 47.73
N ASP A 434 21.28 48.44 46.82
CA ASP A 434 22.71 48.74 46.61
C ASP A 434 23.43 48.95 47.95
N PRO A 435 24.68 48.47 48.12
CA PRO A 435 25.44 48.66 49.36
C PRO A 435 25.57 50.15 49.73
N GLY A 436 24.73 50.61 50.67
CA GLY A 436 24.63 52.01 51.08
C GLY A 436 23.25 52.65 50.88
N CYS A 437 22.28 51.90 50.35
CA CYS A 437 20.90 52.34 50.09
C CYS A 437 19.84 51.71 51.02
N ASP A 438 20.25 50.90 52.00
CA ASP A 438 19.41 50.33 53.08
C ASP A 438 20.22 50.42 54.37
N ALA A 439 20.16 51.58 55.03
CA ALA A 439 21.06 51.89 56.15
C ALA A 439 20.61 51.28 57.49
N ASP A 440 19.34 50.90 57.62
CA ASP A 440 18.76 50.28 58.81
C ASP A 440 18.43 48.78 58.67
N ASN A 441 18.67 48.20 57.49
CA ASN A 441 18.55 46.79 57.16
C ASN A 441 17.12 46.26 57.23
N ASP A 442 16.15 47.03 56.75
CA ASP A 442 14.74 46.68 56.69
C ASP A 442 14.28 46.08 55.35
N THR A 443 15.18 46.03 54.36
CA THR A 443 14.99 45.53 52.99
C THR A 443 14.25 46.46 52.02
N TYR A 444 13.86 47.65 52.45
CA TYR A 444 13.40 48.75 51.61
C TYR A 444 14.56 49.72 51.38
N CYS A 445 14.56 50.38 50.21
CA CYS A 445 15.69 51.24 49.83
C CYS A 445 15.33 52.71 50.00
N SER A 446 16.28 53.50 50.49
CA SER A 446 16.21 54.96 50.63
C SER A 446 15.62 55.63 49.38
N THR A 447 14.70 56.58 49.58
CA THR A 447 14.16 57.45 48.51
C THR A 447 15.23 58.25 47.75
N GLU A 448 16.47 58.34 48.25
CA GLU A 448 17.60 58.94 47.51
C GLU A 448 18.20 57.99 46.44
N CYS A 449 17.83 56.71 46.46
CA CYS A 449 18.27 55.68 45.51
C CYS A 449 17.24 55.45 44.38
N VAL A 450 17.68 54.90 43.24
CA VAL A 450 16.81 54.65 42.09
C VAL A 450 15.75 53.63 42.48
N ASP A 451 14.47 53.97 42.28
CA ASP A 451 13.30 53.18 42.69
C ASP A 451 13.16 52.92 44.21
N GLY A 452 13.85 53.70 45.06
CA GLY A 452 13.71 53.65 46.51
C GLY A 452 12.36 54.17 47.02
N ASN A 453 11.78 53.48 47.98
CA ASN A 453 10.46 53.78 48.55
C ASN A 453 10.46 53.93 50.08
N ASP A 454 11.62 53.83 50.73
CA ASP A 454 11.78 54.09 52.16
C ASP A 454 11.92 55.60 52.45
N CYS A 455 10.97 56.11 53.25
CA CYS A 455 10.89 57.50 53.66
C CYS A 455 11.76 57.86 54.89
N ASP A 456 12.30 56.88 55.63
CA ASP A 456 13.31 57.08 56.68
C ASP A 456 14.27 55.89 56.80
N ASP A 457 15.24 55.84 55.88
CA ASP A 457 16.32 54.82 55.76
C ASP A 457 17.24 54.67 56.99
N ASN A 458 16.95 55.36 58.10
CA ASN A 458 17.65 55.20 59.37
C ASN A 458 16.76 54.60 60.48
N ASP A 459 15.47 54.36 60.21
CA ASP A 459 14.48 53.88 61.15
C ASP A 459 13.69 52.71 60.55
N ARG A 460 14.17 51.50 60.84
CA ARG A 460 13.65 50.19 60.37
C ARG A 460 12.14 49.94 60.58
N LEU A 461 11.46 50.84 61.28
CA LEU A 461 10.02 50.82 61.58
C LEU A 461 9.22 51.76 60.69
N ILE A 462 9.88 52.45 59.76
CA ILE A 462 9.30 53.41 58.83
C ILE A 462 9.63 52.93 57.43
N ASN A 463 8.71 52.21 56.79
CA ASN A 463 8.88 51.74 55.42
C ASN A 463 7.55 51.33 54.80
N PRO A 464 7.44 51.22 53.46
CA PRO A 464 6.20 50.84 52.77
C PRO A 464 5.66 49.44 53.12
N GLY A 465 6.47 48.59 53.74
CA GLY A 465 6.09 47.25 54.17
C GLY A 465 5.36 47.21 55.50
N VAL A 466 5.26 48.32 56.22
CA VAL A 466 4.55 48.42 57.51
C VAL A 466 3.04 48.45 57.26
N GLU A 467 2.47 47.34 56.79
CA GLU A 467 1.02 47.15 56.76
C GLU A 467 0.49 46.86 58.17
N GLY A 468 -0.63 47.51 58.53
CA GLY A 468 -1.31 47.44 59.83
C GLY A 468 -1.86 46.07 60.26
N GLU A 469 -1.11 44.97 60.15
CA GLU A 469 -1.44 43.68 60.74
C GLU A 469 -0.68 43.44 62.06
N GLN A 470 -1.41 43.63 63.16
CA GLN A 470 -1.18 43.10 64.52
C GLN A 470 -0.04 43.69 65.37
N GLY A 471 0.62 44.76 64.94
CA GLY A 471 1.63 45.47 65.74
C GLY A 471 1.40 46.98 65.79
N GLN A 472 0.58 47.45 66.73
CA GLN A 472 0.43 48.84 67.20
C GLN A 472 1.07 49.93 66.29
N THR A 473 0.36 50.38 65.26
CA THR A 473 0.70 51.61 64.55
C THR A 473 0.72 52.77 65.57
N MET A 474 1.82 53.50 65.61
CA MET A 474 2.01 54.63 66.51
C MET A 474 1.22 55.84 66.00
N CYS A 475 -0.11 55.78 66.04
CA CYS A 475 -1.04 56.83 65.58
C CYS A 475 -0.99 58.16 66.39
N THR A 476 0.10 58.42 67.11
CA THR A 476 0.29 59.62 67.94
C THR A 476 1.73 60.13 67.96
N ASP A 477 2.62 59.56 67.13
CA ASP A 477 4.05 59.91 67.15
C ASP A 477 4.43 60.99 66.13
N LEU A 478 3.47 61.45 65.31
CA LEU A 478 3.63 62.47 64.28
C LEU A 478 4.56 62.07 63.14
N LYS A 479 4.77 60.76 62.92
CA LYS A 479 5.52 60.21 61.79
C LYS A 479 4.61 59.48 60.80
N ASP A 480 5.02 59.45 59.54
CA ASP A 480 4.45 58.59 58.49
C ASP A 480 5.27 57.30 58.52
N ASN A 481 4.69 56.21 59.04
CA ASN A 481 5.41 54.98 59.31
C ASN A 481 5.29 53.95 58.18
N ASP A 482 4.37 54.14 57.24
CA ASP A 482 4.18 53.25 56.08
C ASP A 482 4.47 53.96 54.75
N CYS A 483 5.04 55.17 54.80
CA CYS A 483 5.51 55.96 53.66
C CYS A 483 4.41 56.19 52.61
N ASN A 484 3.16 56.37 53.07
CA ASN A 484 1.99 56.60 52.21
C ASN A 484 1.59 58.08 52.11
N ASP A 485 2.41 58.99 52.65
CA ASP A 485 2.22 60.43 52.79
C ASP A 485 1.13 60.87 53.78
N LEU A 486 0.59 59.95 54.59
CA LEU A 486 -0.40 60.22 55.63
C LEU A 486 0.21 60.02 57.02
N ILE A 487 -0.02 60.99 57.90
CA ILE A 487 0.50 60.97 59.28
C ILE A 487 -0.64 60.76 60.26
N ASP A 488 -0.47 59.81 61.19
CA ASP A 488 -1.36 59.55 62.32
C ASP A 488 -2.86 59.49 61.96
N CYS A 489 -3.69 60.38 62.52
CA CYS A 489 -5.14 60.39 62.34
C CYS A 489 -5.61 60.74 60.92
N ASN A 490 -4.69 61.06 60.00
CA ASN A 490 -4.99 61.18 58.58
C ASN A 490 -4.74 59.88 57.80
N ASP A 491 -4.10 58.88 58.43
CA ASP A 491 -3.84 57.56 57.86
C ASP A 491 -5.04 56.63 58.08
N ASP A 492 -5.39 55.90 57.02
CA ASP A 492 -6.49 54.93 56.98
C ASP A 492 -6.28 53.80 58.01
N CYS A 493 -5.04 53.51 58.42
CA CYS A 493 -4.73 52.48 59.42
C CYS A 493 -5.12 52.86 60.87
N CYS A 494 -5.41 54.13 61.14
CA CYS A 494 -5.71 54.65 62.50
C CYS A 494 -7.21 54.69 62.85
N ILE A 495 -8.11 54.33 61.92
CA ILE A 495 -9.56 54.43 62.09
C ILE A 495 -10.14 53.10 62.62
N GLY A 496 -9.82 52.71 63.86
CA GLY A 496 -10.22 51.37 64.36
C GLY A 496 -10.36 51.12 65.86
N GLN A 497 -10.07 52.06 66.76
CA GLN A 497 -10.11 51.81 68.21
C GLN A 497 -11.11 52.71 68.94
N GLY A 498 -12.38 52.66 68.53
CA GLY A 498 -13.52 53.22 69.26
C GLY A 498 -14.09 52.26 70.30
N SER A 499 -13.40 52.00 71.41
CA SER A 499 -13.96 51.24 72.54
C SER A 499 -14.84 52.11 73.45
N SER A 500 -15.99 51.56 73.83
CA SER A 500 -16.93 52.08 74.84
C SER A 500 -16.28 52.54 76.16
N PRO A 501 -16.93 53.44 76.91
CA PRO A 501 -16.34 54.16 78.03
C PRO A 501 -16.36 53.29 79.29
N ILE A 502 -15.32 53.37 80.14
CA ILE A 502 -15.40 53.31 81.62
C ILE A 502 -13.96 53.47 82.21
N PHE A 503 -13.84 54.43 83.12
CA PHE A 503 -12.72 54.78 84.04
C PHE A 503 -11.53 55.66 83.57
N SER A 504 -11.71 56.96 83.90
CA SER A 504 -10.76 57.90 84.53
C SER A 504 -10.03 58.95 83.66
N PRO A 505 -10.00 60.22 84.10
CA PRO A 505 -9.60 61.35 83.28
C PRO A 505 -8.17 61.79 83.58
N LEU A 506 -7.30 61.82 82.58
CA LEU A 506 -6.23 62.79 82.41
C LEU A 506 -5.50 62.43 81.11
N PHE A 507 -5.51 63.36 80.15
CA PHE A 507 -4.94 63.27 78.81
C PHE A 507 -5.67 62.35 77.81
N LYS A 508 -6.69 62.91 77.15
CA LYS A 508 -7.03 62.57 75.76
C LYS A 508 -6.67 63.78 74.89
N ILE A 509 -5.66 63.63 74.04
CA ILE A 509 -5.61 64.38 72.78
C ILE A 509 -6.66 63.69 71.92
N ALA A 510 -7.83 64.29 71.82
CA ALA A 510 -8.90 63.79 70.97
C ALA A 510 -8.58 64.19 69.53
N CYS A 511 -8.48 63.21 68.61
CA CYS A 511 -8.68 63.49 67.20
C CYS A 511 -10.12 64.01 67.06
N VAL A 512 -10.22 65.32 66.82
CA VAL A 512 -11.48 66.04 66.70
C VAL A 512 -12.01 65.76 65.31
N GLU A 513 -13.09 65.00 65.21
CA GLU A 513 -13.90 64.97 63.98
C GLU A 513 -14.40 66.39 63.66
N PRO A 514 -14.24 66.90 62.43
CA PRO A 514 -15.16 67.87 61.89
C PRO A 514 -16.33 67.12 61.23
N TYR A 515 -17.48 67.14 61.90
CA TYR A 515 -18.82 66.92 61.38
C TYR A 515 -19.00 67.09 59.86
N GLY A 516 -19.75 66.17 59.22
CA GLY A 516 -20.22 66.42 57.86
C GLY A 516 -21.17 65.45 57.15
N TYR A 517 -22.08 64.73 57.86
CA TYR A 517 -23.32 64.10 57.33
C TYR A 517 -23.24 63.02 56.21
N CYS A 518 -23.75 61.82 56.51
CA CYS A 518 -24.91 61.14 55.87
C CYS A 518 -25.23 59.85 56.66
N GLY A 519 -26.47 59.44 56.92
CA GLY A 519 -27.63 59.63 56.04
C GLY A 519 -28.99 59.80 56.71
N GLY A 520 -29.82 60.47 55.92
CA GLY A 520 -31.27 60.64 55.94
C GLY A 520 -31.66 61.17 54.58
#